data_AF-A0A2T2TPY8-F1
#
_entry.id   AF-A0A2T2TPY8-F1
#
_cell.length_a   1.000
_cell.length_b   1.000
_cell.length_c   1.000
_cell.angle_alpha   90.00
_cell.angle_beta   90.00
_cell.angle_gamma   90.00
#
_symmetry.space_group_name_H-M   'P 1'
#
loop_
_entity.id
_entity.type
_entity.pdbx_description
1 polymer ?
#
loop_
_entity_poly.entity_id
_entity_poly.type
_entity_poly.pdbx_seq_one_letter_code
_entity_poly.pdbx_strand_id
1 'polypeptide(L)'
;MADDAHPDGSVATEADDALVIGDHSFSSRLIVGTSRYPNPQVMLDALEATGTELVTVAIRRVNVENPAPESHLDLIRKGGY
;
A
#
# COMPACT_ATOMS: atom_id res chain seq x y z
N MET A 1 3.72 -28.26 -9.40
CA MET A 1 2.98 -27.03 -9.71
C MET A 1 1.77 -27.03 -8.80
N ALA A 2 2.04 -26.90 -7.50
CA ALA A 2 1.04 -27.12 -6.47
C ALA A 2 0.34 -25.79 -6.19
N ASP A 3 -0.95 -25.93 -5.93
CA ASP A 3 -1.93 -24.91 -5.71
C ASP A 3 -1.75 -24.37 -4.28
N ASP A 4 -1.03 -23.26 -4.12
CA ASP A 4 -0.76 -22.64 -2.80
C ASP A 4 -1.92 -21.73 -2.34
N ALA A 5 -3.14 -21.97 -2.83
CA ALA A 5 -4.33 -21.23 -2.42
C ALA A 5 -4.91 -21.82 -1.13
N HIS A 6 -4.59 -21.20 0.02
CA HIS A 6 -5.27 -21.47 1.28
C HIS A 6 -6.71 -20.90 1.25
N PRO A 7 -7.71 -21.61 1.83
CA PRO A 7 -9.14 -21.29 1.71
C PRO A 7 -9.59 -19.98 2.37
N ASP A 8 -8.69 -19.29 3.07
CA ASP A 8 -8.91 -18.00 3.73
C ASP A 8 -8.18 -16.82 3.06
N GLY A 9 -7.43 -17.07 1.99
CA GLY A 9 -6.66 -16.04 1.28
C GLY A 9 -5.40 -15.56 2.02
N SER A 10 -5.00 -16.20 3.12
CA SER A 10 -3.71 -15.92 3.77
C SER A 10 -2.60 -16.76 3.14
N VAL A 11 -1.52 -16.11 2.71
CA VAL A 11 -0.33 -16.79 2.15
C VAL A 11 0.75 -16.81 3.23
N ALA A 12 1.27 -18.00 3.54
CA ALA A 12 2.41 -18.14 4.42
C ALA A 12 3.62 -17.42 3.81
N THR A 13 4.19 -16.45 4.53
CA THR A 13 5.40 -15.74 4.13
C THR A 13 6.60 -16.67 4.27
N GLU A 14 6.85 -17.52 3.27
CA GLU A 14 8.20 -18.06 3.10
C GLU A 14 9.10 -16.95 2.59
N ALA A 15 10.28 -16.79 3.19
CA ALA A 15 11.25 -15.77 2.82
C ALA A 15 11.70 -15.85 1.34
N ASP A 16 11.42 -16.97 0.68
CA ASP A 16 11.74 -17.22 -0.73
C ASP A 16 10.74 -16.58 -1.73
N ASP A 17 9.57 -16.08 -1.29
CA ASP A 17 8.57 -15.48 -2.20
C ASP A 17 8.42 -13.96 -2.04
N ALA A 18 9.48 -13.27 -1.61
CA ALA A 18 9.47 -11.81 -1.54
C ALA A 18 9.35 -11.16 -2.93
N LEU A 19 8.57 -10.08 -3.03
CA LEU A 19 8.50 -9.23 -4.21
C LEU A 19 9.64 -8.22 -4.20
N VAL A 20 10.54 -8.28 -5.19
CA VAL A 20 11.69 -7.37 -5.31
C VAL A 20 11.46 -6.37 -6.45
N ILE A 21 11.50 -5.08 -6.14
CA ILE A 21 11.38 -3.98 -7.11
C ILE A 21 12.57 -3.03 -6.91
N GLY A 22 13.52 -3.06 -7.85
CA GLY A 22 14.78 -2.33 -7.70
C GLY A 22 15.56 -2.84 -6.48
N ASP A 23 15.90 -1.93 -5.57
CA ASP A 23 16.62 -2.25 -4.33
C ASP A 23 15.69 -2.51 -3.13
N HIS A 24 14.37 -2.56 -3.36
CA HIS A 24 13.36 -2.76 -2.32
C HIS A 24 12.77 -4.16 -2.38
N SER A 25 12.59 -4.78 -1.21
CA SER A 25 11.97 -6.10 -1.04
C SER A 25 10.72 -5.97 -0.19
N PHE A 26 9.63 -6.59 -0.63
CA PHE A 26 8.31 -6.56 0.00
C PHE A 26 7.86 -7.99 0.31
N SER A 27 7.28 -8.18 1.49
CA SER A 27 6.60 -9.41 1.86
C SER A 27 5.20 -9.48 1.22
N SER A 28 4.57 -8.32 1.02
CA SER A 28 3.24 -8.19 0.42
C SER A 28 3.32 -8.01 -1.10
N ARG A 29 2.52 -8.80 -1.83
CA ARG A 29 2.36 -8.70 -3.30
C ARG A 29 1.17 -7.84 -3.72
N LEU A 30 0.45 -7.28 -2.75
CA LEU A 30 -0.73 -6.48 -2.98
C LEU A 30 -0.33 -5.00 -3.07
N ILE A 31 -0.45 -4.42 -4.26
CA ILE A 31 -0.22 -3.00 -4.50
C ILE A 31 -1.57 -2.27 -4.48
N VAL A 32 -1.72 -1.27 -3.62
CA VAL A 32 -2.98 -0.54 -3.45
C VAL A 32 -2.87 0.88 -4.00
N GLY A 33 -3.96 1.40 -4.58
CA GLY A 33 -4.04 2.79 -5.00
C GLY A 33 -4.95 3.61 -4.09
N THR A 34 -4.59 4.86 -3.84
CA THR A 34 -5.31 5.79 -2.95
C THR A 34 -6.53 6.47 -3.58
N SER A 35 -6.98 5.99 -4.75
CA SER A 35 -8.08 6.59 -5.51
C SER A 35 -9.43 5.98 -5.09
N ARG A 36 -10.51 6.76 -5.17
CA ARG A 36 -11.90 6.32 -4.99
C ARG A 36 -12.33 5.91 -3.58
N TYR A 37 -11.54 6.20 -2.54
CA TYR A 37 -12.04 6.10 -1.18
C TYR A 37 -13.03 7.22 -0.86
N PRO A 38 -14.12 6.94 -0.12
CA PRO A 38 -15.14 7.93 0.21
C PRO A 38 -14.62 9.03 1.13
N ASN A 39 -13.63 8.72 1.98
CA ASN A 39 -12.94 9.68 2.83
C ASN A 39 -11.56 9.13 3.25
N PRO A 40 -10.68 9.96 3.84
CA PRO A 40 -9.35 9.55 4.28
C PRO A 40 -9.32 8.45 5.34
N GLN A 41 -10.28 8.43 6.28
CA GLN A 41 -10.32 7.41 7.32
C GLN A 41 -10.56 6.02 6.72
N VAL A 42 -11.53 5.91 5.82
CA VAL A 42 -11.84 4.64 5.11
C VAL A 42 -10.65 4.18 4.26
N MET A 43 -9.86 5.11 3.70
CA MET A 43 -8.61 4.77 3.03
C MET A 43 -7.61 4.16 4.01
N LEU A 44 -7.37 4.79 5.16
CA LEU A 44 -6.41 4.29 6.16
C LEU A 44 -6.84 2.93 6.71
N ASP A 45 -8.11 2.77 7.06
CA ASP A 45 -8.67 1.51 7.56
C ASP A 45 -8.52 0.39 6.52
N ALA A 46 -8.74 0.70 5.24
CA ALA A 46 -8.54 -0.26 4.16
C ALA A 46 -7.06 -0.62 3.99
N LEU A 47 -6.15 0.34 4.02
CA LEU A 47 -4.71 0.08 3.91
C LEU A 47 -4.23 -0.84 5.03
N GLU A 48 -4.63 -0.56 6.27
CA GLU A 48 -4.31 -1.40 7.44
C GLU A 48 -4.87 -2.81 7.28
N ALA A 49 -6.14 -2.95 6.89
CA ALA A 49 -6.77 -4.25 6.69
C ALA A 49 -6.13 -5.07 5.56
N THR A 50 -5.57 -4.42 4.53
CA THR A 50 -4.91 -5.12 3.41
C THR A 50 -3.51 -5.64 3.72
N GLY A 51 -2.82 -5.10 4.74
CA GLY A 51 -1.40 -5.42 4.96
C GLY A 51 -0.51 -5.09 3.75
N THR A 52 -0.90 -4.12 2.92
CA THR A 52 -0.09 -3.68 1.79
C THR A 52 1.15 -2.95 2.30
N GLU A 53 2.28 -3.16 1.64
CA GLU A 53 3.52 -2.43 1.91
C GLU A 53 3.83 -1.41 0.81
N LEU A 54 2.99 -1.33 -0.23
CA LEU A 54 3.22 -0.46 -1.37
C LEU A 54 1.93 0.21 -1.85
N VAL A 55 1.90 1.54 -1.69
CA VAL A 55 0.73 2.37 -1.99
C VAL A 55 1.03 3.39 -3.08
N THR A 56 0.14 3.47 -4.08
CA THR A 56 0.26 4.43 -5.18
C THR A 56 -0.57 5.68 -4.94
N VAL A 57 -0.02 6.82 -5.36
CA VAL A 57 -0.61 8.14 -5.20
C VAL A 57 -0.50 8.91 -6.51
N ALA A 58 -1.61 9.52 -6.93
CA ALA A 58 -1.64 10.38 -8.10
C ALA A 58 -1.05 11.75 -7.76
N ILE A 59 0.09 12.07 -8.37
CA ILE A 59 0.70 13.40 -8.26
C ILE A 59 -0.06 14.35 -9.19
N ARG A 60 -0.70 15.37 -8.60
CA ARG A 60 -1.24 16.52 -9.35
C ARG A 60 -0.22 17.66 -9.34
N ARG A 61 -0.52 18.81 -9.96
CA ARG A 61 0.24 20.05 -9.72
C ARG A 61 0.01 20.51 -8.28
N VAL A 62 0.69 19.85 -7.37
CA VAL A 62 0.80 20.20 -5.96
C VAL A 62 2.22 20.68 -5.73
N ASN A 63 2.35 21.76 -4.98
CA ASN A 63 3.65 22.23 -4.58
C ASN A 63 4.25 21.19 -3.63
N VAL A 64 5.20 20.37 -4.11
CA VAL A 64 5.82 19.30 -3.32
C VAL A 64 6.58 19.88 -2.12
N GLU A 65 7.00 21.15 -2.21
CA GLU A 65 7.64 21.91 -1.13
C GLU A 65 6.64 22.44 -0.09
N ASN A 66 5.35 22.54 -0.44
CA ASN A 66 4.30 22.99 0.47
C ASN A 66 3.00 22.19 0.23
N PRO A 67 2.96 20.92 0.64
CA PRO A 67 1.75 20.12 0.55
C PRO A 67 0.65 20.77 1.39
N ALA A 68 -0.55 20.89 0.82
CA ALA A 68 -1.70 21.33 1.59
C ALA A 68 -1.89 20.40 2.81
N PRO A 69 -2.17 20.95 4.01
CA PRO A 69 -2.47 20.12 5.18
C PRO A 69 -3.60 19.15 4.83
N GLU A 70 -3.45 17.88 5.24
CA GLU A 70 -4.38 16.77 4.95
C GLU A 70 -4.40 16.28 3.49
N SER A 71 -3.37 16.59 2.69
CA SER A 71 -3.20 15.95 1.39
C SER A 71 -2.98 14.43 1.54
N HIS A 72 -3.37 13.65 0.52
CA HIS A 72 -3.17 12.19 0.55
C HIS A 72 -1.70 11.80 0.78
N LEU A 73 -0.75 12.59 0.24
CA LEU A 73 0.69 12.37 0.46
C LEU A 73 1.09 12.51 1.93
N ASP A 74 0.52 13.48 2.63
CA ASP A 74 0.79 13.72 4.05
C ASP A 74 0.28 12.55 4.91
N LEU A 75 -0.93 12.09 4.61
CA LEU A 75 -1.56 10.97 5.32
C LEU A 75 -0.83 9.64 5.12
N ILE A 76 -0.39 9.35 3.90
CA ILE A 76 0.36 8.12 3.58
C ILE A 76 1.72 8.11 4.28
N ARG A 77 2.45 9.23 4.22
CA ARG A 77 3.75 9.36 4.92
C ARG A 77 3.61 9.20 6.43
N LYS A 78 2.56 9.76 7.02
CA LYS A 78 2.25 9.58 8.44
C LYS A 78 1.92 8.12 8.77
N GLY A 79 1.33 7.38 7.81
CA GLY A 79 1.06 5.95 7.91
C GLY A 79 2.28 5.04 7.77
N GLY A 80 3.45 5.57 7.37
CA GLY A 80 4.69 4.82 7.26
C GLY A 80 4.86 4.03 5.96
N TYR A 81 4.12 4.39 4.91
CA TYR A 81 4.23 3.82 3.56
C TYR A 81 5.02 4.73 2.60
#